data_AF-A0A8K0E017-F1
#
_entry.id   AF-A0A8K0E017-F1
#
_cell.length_a   1.000
_cell.length_b   1.000
_cell.length_c   1.000
_cell.angle_alpha   90.00
_cell.angle_beta   90.00
_cell.angle_gamma   90.00
#
_symmetry.space_group_name_H-M   'P 1'
#
loop_
_entity.id
_entity.type
_entity.pdbx_description
1 polymer ?
#
loop_
_entity_poly.entity_id
_entity_poly.type
_entity_poly.pdbx_seq_one_letter_code
_entity_poly.pdbx_strand_id
1 'polypeptide(L)'
;MTQKSALFKGQQKRKTIPPNRHGKAPVTRKGKRIVKPSKFTKEMDTDRELTKFINHCNEVKAATAANKEGGQLSIVKPAQDSDSCAK
;
A
#
# COMPACT_ATOMS: atom_id res chain seq x y z
N MET A 1 28.04 7.17 42.01
CA MET A 1 27.68 8.34 41.19
C MET A 1 27.86 8.00 39.71
N THR A 2 26.89 7.32 39.09
CA THR A 2 27.00 6.89 37.68
C THR A 2 26.00 7.70 36.85
N GLN A 3 26.52 8.75 36.21
CA GLN A 3 25.79 9.66 35.33
C GLN A 3 25.55 9.01 33.96
N LYS A 4 24.27 9.04 33.53
CA LYS A 4 23.86 9.40 32.16
C LYS A 4 24.14 8.40 31.02
N SER A 5 23.76 7.14 31.18
CA SER A 5 23.72 6.18 30.05
C SER A 5 22.80 6.62 28.90
N ALA A 6 21.78 7.44 29.17
CA ALA A 6 20.79 7.90 28.19
C ALA A 6 21.18 9.18 27.40
N LEU A 7 22.35 9.76 27.64
CA LEU A 7 22.76 11.03 27.01
C LEU A 7 23.79 10.87 25.88
N PHE A 8 24.08 9.64 25.46
CA PHE A 8 24.99 9.40 24.33
C PHE A 8 24.40 9.92 23.01
N LYS A 9 25.18 10.76 22.33
CA LYS A 9 24.92 11.26 20.98
C LYS A 9 24.98 10.06 20.01
N GLY A 10 23.90 9.81 19.27
CA GLY A 10 23.80 8.68 18.32
C GLY A 10 22.78 7.59 18.67
N GLN A 11 22.18 7.64 19.86
CA GLN A 11 21.04 6.77 20.21
C GLN A 11 19.85 7.05 19.27
N GLN A 12 19.33 6.01 18.61
CA GLN A 12 18.15 6.11 17.77
C GLN A 12 16.93 6.46 18.64
N LYS A 13 16.53 7.73 18.61
CA LYS A 13 15.29 8.18 19.25
C LYS A 13 14.10 7.54 18.55
N ARG A 14 13.48 6.54 19.17
CA ARG A 14 12.19 6.02 18.71
C ARG A 14 11.14 7.11 18.91
N LYS A 15 10.50 7.56 17.81
CA LYS A 15 9.41 8.54 17.87
C LYS A 15 8.15 7.86 18.42
N THR A 16 8.07 7.75 19.73
CA THR A 16 6.86 7.28 20.43
C THR A 16 5.81 8.38 20.42
N ILE A 17 4.55 8.02 20.21
CA ILE A 17 3.45 8.99 20.22
C ILE A 17 3.30 9.52 21.66
N PRO A 18 3.33 10.85 21.87
CA PRO A 18 3.21 11.39 23.22
C PRO A 18 1.84 11.08 23.83
N PRO A 19 1.76 10.81 25.14
CA PRO A 19 0.51 10.61 25.84
C PRO A 19 -0.35 11.89 25.81
N ASN A 20 -1.67 11.73 25.97
CA ASN A 20 -2.57 12.86 26.06
C ASN A 20 -2.36 13.67 27.37
N ARG A 21 -3.05 14.81 27.53
CA ARG A 21 -2.95 15.67 28.73
C ARG A 21 -3.23 14.96 30.06
N HIS A 22 -3.87 13.78 30.04
CA HIS A 22 -4.16 12.96 31.22
C HIS A 22 -3.27 11.71 31.31
N GLY A 23 -2.16 11.67 30.58
CA GLY A 23 -1.21 10.55 30.59
C GLY A 23 -1.69 9.28 29.89
N LYS A 24 -2.89 9.27 29.30
CA LYS A 24 -3.42 8.09 28.60
C LYS A 24 -2.81 8.01 27.20
N ALA A 25 -2.50 6.80 26.76
CA ALA A 25 -2.11 6.54 25.39
C ALA A 25 -3.25 7.01 24.45
N PRO A 26 -2.97 7.81 23.40
CA PRO A 26 -4.01 8.22 22.48
C PRO A 26 -4.61 6.98 21.83
N VAL A 27 -5.93 6.82 21.98
CA VAL A 27 -6.67 5.71 21.37
C VAL A 27 -6.59 5.90 19.86
N THR A 28 -5.74 5.12 19.21
CA THR A 28 -5.75 5.00 17.76
C THR A 28 -7.02 4.24 17.39
N ARG A 29 -8.03 4.96 16.88
CA ARG A 29 -9.25 4.32 16.36
C ARG A 29 -8.84 3.29 15.31
N LYS A 30 -9.21 2.02 15.50
CA LYS A 30 -8.99 0.96 14.51
C LYS A 30 -9.39 1.46 13.12
N GLY A 31 -8.50 1.32 12.13
CA GLY A 31 -8.75 1.67 10.73
C GLY A 31 -8.34 3.08 10.27
N LYS A 32 -7.91 4.01 11.15
CA LYS A 32 -7.67 5.42 10.73
C LYS A 32 -6.22 5.80 10.40
N ARG A 33 -5.35 4.83 10.10
CA ARG A 33 -4.01 5.12 9.59
C ARG A 33 -3.62 4.14 8.49
N ILE A 34 -4.03 4.45 7.26
CA ILE A 34 -3.37 3.94 6.06
C ILE A 34 -2.04 4.68 5.96
N VAL A 35 -1.06 4.25 6.76
CA VAL A 35 0.32 4.73 6.64
C VAL A 35 0.96 3.86 5.58
N LYS A 36 1.39 4.48 4.47
CA LYS A 36 2.15 3.75 3.45
C LYS A 36 3.37 3.12 4.14
N PRO A 37 3.62 1.82 3.94
CA PRO A 37 4.79 1.17 4.53
C PRO A 37 6.04 1.89 4.06
N SER A 38 6.94 2.19 5.00
CA SER A 38 8.17 2.93 4.74
C SER A 38 9.24 2.07 4.06
N LYS A 39 9.06 0.75 4.04
CA LYS A 39 9.92 -0.23 3.38
C LYS A 39 9.04 -1.16 2.56
N PHE A 40 9.32 -1.25 1.25
CA PHE A 40 8.72 -2.25 0.38
C PHE A 40 9.57 -3.51 0.40
N THR A 41 8.95 -4.65 0.69
CA THR A 41 9.58 -5.97 0.57
C THR A 41 9.25 -6.55 -0.80
N LYS A 42 10.07 -7.51 -1.28
CA LYS A 42 9.83 -8.18 -2.57
C LYS A 42 8.47 -8.89 -2.62
N GLU A 43 8.07 -9.49 -1.50
CA GLU A 43 6.75 -10.13 -1.35
C GLU A 43 5.59 -9.15 -1.55
N MET A 44 5.74 -7.91 -1.05
CA MET A 44 4.72 -6.89 -1.25
C MET A 44 4.58 -6.44 -2.70
N ASP A 45 5.66 -6.48 -3.48
CA ASP A 45 5.61 -6.18 -4.90
C ASP A 45 4.99 -7.33 -5.70
N THR A 46 5.29 -8.59 -5.35
CA THR A 46 4.60 -9.74 -5.94
C THR A 46 3.10 -9.71 -5.64
N ASP A 47 2.70 -9.40 -4.41
CA ASP A 47 1.28 -9.29 -4.04
C ASP A 47 0.55 -8.20 -4.83
N ARG A 48 1.24 -7.09 -5.14
CA ARG A 48 0.70 -6.02 -5.97
C ARG A 48 0.51 -6.45 -7.41
N GLU A 49 1.48 -7.16 -7.98
CA GLU A 49 1.40 -7.68 -9.35
C GLU A 49 0.27 -8.71 -9.47
N LEU A 50 0.15 -9.61 -8.50
CA LEU A 50 -0.95 -10.57 -8.43
C LEU A 50 -2.31 -9.86 -8.31
N THR A 51 -2.41 -8.84 -7.45
CA THR A 51 -3.66 -8.06 -7.31
C THR A 51 -4.03 -7.35 -8.61
N LYS A 52 -3.06 -6.75 -9.31
CA LYS A 52 -3.30 -6.11 -10.62
C LYS A 52 -3.79 -7.12 -11.65
N PHE A 53 -3.15 -8.30 -11.71
CA PHE A 53 -3.53 -9.36 -12.64
C PHE A 53 -4.96 -9.84 -12.38
N ILE A 54 -5.31 -10.11 -11.12
CA ILE A 54 -6.67 -10.54 -10.73
C ILE A 54 -7.70 -9.48 -11.12
N ASN A 55 -7.41 -8.20 -10.86
CA ASN A 55 -8.33 -7.11 -11.23
C ASN A 55 -8.52 -7.04 -12.74
N HIS A 56 -7.45 -7.13 -13.53
CA HIS A 56 -7.53 -7.16 -14.98
C HIS A 56 -8.38 -8.35 -15.48
N CYS A 57 -8.16 -9.56 -14.95
CA CYS A 57 -8.97 -10.72 -15.32
C CYS A 57 -10.45 -10.53 -14.97
N ASN A 58 -10.77 -9.93 -13.82
CA ASN A 58 -12.13 -9.65 -13.42
C ASN A 58 -12.79 -8.60 -14.32
N GLU A 59 -12.06 -7.54 -14.68
CA GLU A 59 -12.52 -6.49 -15.60
C GLU A 59 -12.82 -7.09 -16.98
N VAL A 60 -11.91 -7.89 -17.55
CA VAL A 60 -12.10 -8.56 -18.84
C VAL A 60 -13.29 -9.52 -18.79
N LYS A 61 -13.42 -10.30 -17.71
CA LYS A 61 -14.54 -11.22 -17.55
C LYS A 61 -15.88 -10.49 -17.48
N ALA A 62 -15.94 -9.38 -16.76
CA ALA A 62 -17.13 -8.53 -16.66
C ALA A 62 -17.48 -7.89 -18.01
N ALA A 63 -16.49 -7.33 -18.70
CA ALA A 63 -16.69 -6.75 -20.03
C ALA A 63 -17.19 -7.80 -21.05
N THR A 64 -16.63 -9.01 -21.01
CA THR A 64 -17.03 -10.11 -21.90
C THR A 64 -18.47 -10.57 -21.63
N ALA A 65 -18.85 -10.68 -20.35
CA ALA A 65 -20.22 -11.03 -19.97
C ALA A 65 -21.23 -9.98 -20.46
N ALA A 66 -20.93 -8.69 -20.25
CA ALA A 66 -21.80 -7.60 -20.71
C ALA A 66 -21.94 -7.57 -22.24
N ASN A 67 -20.83 -7.71 -22.97
CA ASN A 67 -20.85 -7.75 -24.44
C ASN A 67 -21.68 -8.93 -24.98
N LYS A 68 -21.68 -10.08 -24.28
CA LYS A 68 -22.50 -11.23 -24.64
C LYS A 68 -24.00 -10.99 -24.44
N GLU A 69 -24.37 -10.20 -23.43
CA GLU A 69 -25.76 -9.82 -23.13
C GLU A 69 -26.26 -8.63 -23.98
N GLY A 70 -25.46 -8.19 -24.96
CA GLY A 70 -25.80 -7.07 -25.85
C GLY A 70 -25.53 -5.69 -25.27
N GLY A 71 -24.93 -5.60 -24.08
CA GLY A 71 -24.50 -4.35 -23.46
C GLY A 71 -23.07 -4.01 -23.87
N GLN A 72 -22.83 -2.79 -24.38
CA GLN A 72 -21.49 -2.36 -24.76
C GLN A 72 -20.77 -1.70 -23.57
N LEU A 73 -19.82 -2.41 -22.96
CA LEU A 73 -18.89 -1.84 -21.99
C LEU A 73 -17.51 -1.67 -22.64
N SER A 74 -17.04 -0.42 -22.73
CA SER A 74 -15.68 -0.10 -23.16
C SER A 74 -14.75 -0.13 -21.96
N ILE A 75 -13.63 -0.85 -22.06
CA ILE A 75 -12.57 -0.81 -21.06
C ILE A 75 -11.88 0.55 -21.21
N VAL A 76 -12.15 1.48 -20.28
CA VAL A 76 -11.71 2.89 -20.36
C VAL A 76 -10.20 3.05 -20.22
N LYS A 77 -9.45 1.99 -19.88
CA LYS A 77 -7.99 2.05 -19.78
C LYS A 77 -7.35 1.34 -20.97
N PRO A 78 -6.52 2.04 -21.77
CA PRO A 78 -5.91 1.46 -22.95
C PRO A 78 -4.98 0.32 -22.55
N ALA A 79 -4.85 -0.65 -23.46
CA ALA A 79 -3.81 -1.67 -23.40
C ALA A 79 -2.47 -0.98 -23.10
N GLN A 80 -1.72 -1.52 -22.14
CA GLN A 80 -0.35 -1.09 -21.96
C GLN A 80 0.36 -1.32 -23.29
N ASP A 81 0.90 -0.25 -23.88
CA ASP A 81 1.79 -0.36 -25.02
C ASP A 81 2.81 -1.45 -24.69
N SER A 82 2.87 -2.46 -25.55
CA SER A 82 3.97 -3.40 -25.55
C SER A 82 5.25 -2.57 -25.63
N ASP A 83 6.03 -2.54 -24.55
CA ASP A 83 7.44 -2.14 -24.60
C ASP A 83 8.18 -3.14 -25.51
N SER A 84 8.01 -3.02 -26.82
CA SER A 84 8.91 -3.57 -27.81
C SER A 84 10.16 -2.68 -27.78
N CYS A 85 10.99 -2.89 -26.76
CA CYS A 85 12.40 -2.55 -26.82
C CYS A 85 13.04 -3.47 -27.88
N ALA A 86 12.94 -3.07 -29.14
CA ALA A 86 13.78 -3.56 -30.21
C ALA A 86 15.05 -2.70 -30.23
N LYS A 87 16.19 -3.38 -30.06
CA LYS A 87 17.51 -2.88 -30.40
C LYS A 87 17.62 -2.58 -31.90
#